data_AF-A0A0C2CHY3-F1
#
_entry.id   AF-A0A0C2CHY3-F1
#
_cell.length_a   1.000
_cell.length_b   1.000
_cell.length_c   1.000
_cell.angle_alpha   90.00
_cell.angle_beta   90.00
_cell.angle_gamma   90.00
#
_symmetry.space_group_name_H-M   'P 1'
#
loop_
_entity.id
_entity.type
_entity.pdbx_description
1 polymer ?
#
loop_
_entity_poly.entity_id
_entity_poly.type
_entity_poly.pdbx_seq_one_letter_code
_entity_poly.pdbx_strand_id
1 'polypeptide(L)'
;MTRNGLVKMKDSVLLLASFEKTMDHLFEAAFYSQRDPVLGVSESIILGNPIRIGTGMFKLYQKMPKIVSFLIVVSVIRPDMFIC
;
A
#
# COMPACT_ATOMS: atom_id res chain seq x y z
N MET A 1 10.97 -10.50 25.04
CA MET A 1 10.62 -11.03 23.70
C MET A 1 11.88 -11.58 23.08
N THR A 2 11.95 -12.88 22.79
CA THR A 2 13.17 -13.56 22.34
C THR A 2 13.52 -13.23 20.88
N ARG A 3 14.81 -12.97 20.63
CA ARG A 3 15.42 -12.57 19.34
C ARG A 3 15.10 -13.50 18.17
N ASN A 4 14.70 -14.74 18.42
CA ASN A 4 14.65 -15.80 17.43
C ASN A 4 13.24 -16.10 16.89
N GLY A 5 12.17 -15.58 17.52
CA GLY A 5 10.78 -15.95 17.18
C GLY A 5 10.10 -15.04 16.15
N LEU A 6 10.52 -13.77 16.05
CA LEU A 6 9.91 -12.76 15.17
C LEU A 6 10.61 -12.58 13.82
N VAL A 7 11.81 -13.17 13.66
CA VAL A 7 12.71 -12.96 12.51
C VAL A 7 12.02 -13.38 11.20
N LYS A 8 11.26 -14.48 11.19
CA LYS A 8 10.61 -14.95 9.95
C LYS A 8 9.45 -14.09 9.44
N MET A 9 8.96 -13.10 10.19
CA MET A 9 7.82 -12.26 9.77
C MET A 9 8.15 -10.77 9.58
N LYS A 10 9.40 -10.34 9.83
CA LYS A 10 9.78 -8.91 9.81
C LYS A 10 11.13 -8.60 9.15
N ASP A 11 11.67 -9.48 8.32
CA ASP A 11 12.88 -9.19 7.53
C ASP A 11 12.54 -8.37 6.26
N SER A 12 11.81 -7.27 6.44
CA SER A 12 11.50 -6.35 5.35
C SER A 12 12.70 -5.45 5.09
N VAL A 13 13.16 -5.36 3.84
CA VAL A 13 14.36 -4.60 3.47
C VAL A 13 14.16 -3.12 3.82
N LEU A 14 12.98 -2.59 3.52
CA LEU A 14 12.63 -1.20 3.80
C LEU A 14 12.57 -0.91 5.31
N LEU A 15 12.14 -1.89 6.10
CA LEU A 15 12.16 -1.78 7.56
C LEU A 15 13.61 -1.74 8.07
N LEU A 16 14.46 -2.67 7.64
CA LEU A 16 15.86 -2.74 8.07
C LEU A 16 16.62 -1.48 7.66
N ALA A 17 16.43 -1.01 6.43
CA ALA A 17 17.04 0.20 5.91
C ALA A 17 16.62 1.48 6.67
N SER A 18 15.51 1.46 7.42
CA SER A 18 15.00 2.61 8.18
C SER A 18 15.64 2.81 9.55
N PHE A 19 16.31 1.79 10.11
CA PHE A 19 16.94 1.88 11.42
C PHE A 19 18.39 2.36 11.30
N GLU A 20 19.24 1.64 10.56
CA GLU A 20 20.65 2.00 10.31
C GLU A 20 21.15 1.32 9.01
N LYS A 21 22.30 1.75 8.46
CA LYS A 21 22.92 1.16 7.24
C LYS A 21 22.00 1.04 6.03
N THR A 22 21.23 2.10 5.76
CA THR A 22 20.25 2.17 4.66
C THR A 22 20.80 1.74 3.30
N MET A 23 21.99 2.23 2.93
CA MET A 23 22.58 1.91 1.63
C MET A 23 22.97 0.44 1.52
N ASP A 24 23.63 -0.13 2.53
CA ASP A 24 24.09 -1.53 2.52
C ASP A 24 22.90 -2.48 2.30
N HIS A 25 21.81 -2.26 3.04
CA HIS A 25 20.58 -3.07 2.91
C HIS A 25 19.91 -2.93 1.55
N LEU A 26 19.88 -1.73 0.96
CA LEU A 26 19.29 -1.52 -0.37
C LEU A 26 20.16 -2.12 -1.49
N PHE A 27 21.48 -1.99 -1.39
CA PHE A 27 22.39 -2.57 -2.38
C PHE A 27 22.37 -4.10 -2.35
N GLU A 28 22.37 -4.70 -1.16
CA GLU A 28 22.27 -6.15 -1.01
C GLU A 28 20.93 -6.67 -1.55
N ALA A 29 19.82 -6.02 -1.21
CA ALA A 29 18.51 -6.38 -1.71
C ALA A 29 18.40 -6.23 -3.24
N ALA A 30 18.98 -5.18 -3.82
CA ALA A 30 19.02 -5.00 -5.27
C ALA A 30 19.87 -6.09 -5.95
N PHE A 31 21.03 -6.44 -5.36
CA PHE A 31 21.91 -7.48 -5.86
C PHE A 31 21.23 -8.86 -5.87
N TYR A 32 20.49 -9.20 -4.81
CA TYR A 32 19.74 -10.46 -4.71
C TYR A 32 18.33 -10.40 -5.33
N SER A 33 17.94 -9.27 -5.94
CA SER A 33 16.58 -9.05 -6.47
C SER A 33 15.48 -9.39 -5.47
N GLN A 34 15.69 -9.00 -4.21
CA GLN A 34 14.79 -9.29 -3.11
C GLN A 34 13.45 -8.56 -3.31
N ARG A 35 12.34 -9.28 -3.15
CA ARG A 35 10.99 -8.71 -3.24
C ARG A 35 10.39 -8.58 -1.86
N ASP A 36 10.00 -7.36 -1.52
CA ASP A 36 9.33 -7.04 -0.27
C ASP A 36 7.81 -6.91 -0.53
N PRO A 37 6.95 -7.70 0.12
CA PRO A 37 5.51 -7.68 -0.12
C PRO A 37 4.78 -6.48 0.53
N VAL A 38 5.47 -5.58 1.25
CA VAL A 38 4.88 -4.35 1.82
C VAL A 38 3.65 -4.65 2.71
N LEU A 39 3.80 -5.59 3.64
CA LEU A 39 2.77 -6.01 4.59
C LEU A 39 2.95 -5.38 5.98
N GLY A 40 4.17 -4.96 6.32
CA GLY A 40 4.50 -4.33 7.59
C GLY A 40 4.05 -2.87 7.69
N VAL A 41 4.05 -2.37 8.91
CA VAL A 41 3.66 -0.98 9.22
C VAL A 41 4.69 0.00 8.66
N SER A 42 5.97 -0.20 8.94
CA SER A 42 7.02 0.77 8.57
C SER A 42 7.21 0.88 7.06
N GLU A 43 7.30 -0.24 6.36
CA GLU A 43 7.36 -0.30 4.88
C GLU A 43 6.13 0.35 4.22
N SER A 44 4.92 0.16 4.78
CA SER A 44 3.71 0.83 4.30
C SER A 44 3.75 2.35 4.53
N ILE A 45 4.31 2.81 5.65
CA ILE A 45 4.52 4.25 5.94
C ILE A 45 5.52 4.85 4.96
N ILE A 46 6.66 4.18 4.75
CA ILE A 46 7.73 4.65 3.84
C ILE A 46 7.20 4.80 2.42
N LEU A 47 6.33 3.89 1.97
CA LEU A 47 5.72 3.91 0.64
C LEU A 47 4.43 4.75 0.55
N GLY A 48 3.92 5.28 1.67
CA GLY A 48 2.67 6.06 1.72
C GLY A 48 1.40 5.23 1.47
N ASN A 49 1.47 3.91 1.61
CA ASN A 49 0.32 3.02 1.43
C ASN A 49 -0.55 2.96 2.71
N PRO A 50 -1.88 2.84 2.58
CA PRO A 50 -2.77 2.72 3.73
C PRO A 50 -2.52 1.40 4.48
N ILE A 51 -2.22 1.51 5.78
CA ILE A 51 -1.88 0.39 6.66
C ILE A 51 -3.15 -0.33 7.08
N ARG A 52 -3.17 -1.66 7.04
CA ARG A 52 -4.34 -2.49 7.44
C ARG A 52 -4.46 -2.66 8.96
N ILE A 53 -4.25 -1.59 9.72
CA ILE A 53 -4.39 -1.55 11.18
C ILE A 53 -5.21 -0.31 11.56
N GLY A 54 -6.03 -0.43 12.60
CA GLY A 54 -6.86 0.68 13.08
C GLY A 54 -7.86 1.13 12.03
N THR A 55 -7.79 2.40 11.60
CA THR A 55 -8.71 3.01 10.63
C THR A 55 -8.60 2.43 9.23
N GLY A 56 -7.44 1.90 8.85
CA GLY A 56 -7.25 1.23 7.55
C GLY A 56 -7.64 -0.25 7.55
N MET A 57 -8.17 -0.79 8.65
CA MET A 57 -8.60 -2.19 8.75
C MET A 57 -9.85 -2.49 7.91
N PHE A 58 -10.69 -1.48 7.65
CA PHE A 58 -11.88 -1.62 6.81
C PHE A 58 -11.81 -0.67 5.62
N LYS A 59 -12.38 -1.10 4.49
CA LYS A 59 -12.59 -0.24 3.33
C LYS A 59 -14.02 0.26 3.36
N LEU A 60 -14.19 1.56 3.19
CA LEU A 60 -15.51 2.15 3.00
C LEU A 60 -16.04 1.76 1.63
N TYR A 61 -17.22 1.16 1.61
CA TYR A 61 -17.94 0.88 0.38
C TYR A 61 -19.24 1.67 0.40
N GLN A 62 -19.41 2.57 -0.57
CA GLN A 62 -20.66 3.32 -0.70
C GLN A 62 -21.65 2.50 -1.52
N LYS A 63 -22.77 2.12 -0.89
CA LYS A 63 -23.87 1.47 -1.59
C LYS A 63 -24.63 2.53 -2.40
N MET A 64 -24.21 2.72 -3.66
CA MET A 64 -24.92 3.57 -4.60
C MET A 64 -26.26 2.92 -4.99
N PRO A 65 -27.40 3.63 -4.93
CA PRO A 65 -28.63 3.13 -5.53
C PRO A 65 -28.41 2.93 -7.02
N LYS A 66 -28.86 1.78 -7.55
CA LYS A 66 -28.64 1.38 -8.96
C LYS A 66 -29.06 2.46 -9.96
N ILE A 67 -30.07 3.27 -9.60
CA ILE A 67 -30.60 4.38 -10.41
C ILE A 67 -29.55 5.48 -10.64
N VAL A 68 -28.74 5.80 -9.63
CA VAL A 68 -27.70 6.84 -9.70
C VAL A 68 -26.42 6.28 -10.31
N SER A 69 -26.15 4.99 -10.14
CA SER A 69 -24.98 4.35 -10.75
C SER A 69 -25.06 4.37 -12.29
N PHE A 70 -26.26 4.22 -12.88
CA PHE A 70 -26.43 4.38 -14.33
C PHE A 70 -26.26 5.83 -14.76
N LEU A 71 -26.79 6.80 -13.99
CA LEU A 71 -26.67 8.23 -14.29
C LEU A 71 -25.21 8.72 -14.21
N ILE A 72 -24.46 8.34 -13.17
CA ILE A 72 -23.03 8.69 -13.03
C ILE A 72 -22.20 8.02 -14.13
N VAL A 73 -22.46 6.75 -14.46
CA VAL A 73 -21.77 6.08 -15.58
C VAL A 73 -22.05 6.83 -16.89
N VAL A 74 -23.28 7.22 -17.18
CA VAL A 74 -23.61 8.03 -18.37
C VAL A 74 -22.97 9.43 -18.33
N SER A 75 -22.94 10.10 -17.17
CA SER A 75 -22.33 11.42 -17.01
C SER A 75 -20.80 11.41 -17.00
N VAL A 76 -20.17 10.31 -16.58
CA VAL A 76 -18.70 10.17 -16.52
C VAL A 76 -18.14 9.54 -17.81
N ILE A 77 -18.92 8.73 -18.54
CA ILE A 77 -18.52 8.14 -19.83
C ILE A 77 -18.85 9.05 -21.03
N ARG A 78 -19.54 10.17 -20.85
CA ARG A 78 -19.60 11.25 -21.84
C ARG A 78 -18.91 12.54 -21.36
N PRO A 79 -17.57 12.57 -21.31
CA PRO A 79 -16.84 13.84 -21.21
C PRO A 79 -16.92 14.69 -22.49
N ASP A 80 -17.39 14.14 -23.62
CA ASP A 80 -17.45 14.84 -24.92
C ASP A 80 -18.78 15.54 -25.20
N MET A 81 -19.29 16.32 -24.26
CA MET A 81 -20.30 17.33 -24.58
C MET A 81 -19.92 18.68 -23.99
N PHE A 82 -18.78 19.17 -24.48
CA PHE A 82 -18.56 20.60 -24.67
C PHE A 82 -19.65 21.12 -25.62
N ILE A 83 -20.72 21.73 -25.12
CA ILE A 83 -21.64 22.55 -25.93
C ILE A 83 -22.11 23.74 -25.10
N CYS A 84 -21.46 24.90 -25.25
CA CYS A 84 -21.94 26.09 -25.97
C CYS A 84 -21.11 27.33 -25.56
#